data_AF-A0A1B7MDK5-F1
#
_entry.id   AF-A0A1B7MDK5-F1
#
_cell.length_a   1.000
_cell.length_b   1.000
_cell.length_c   1.000
_cell.angle_alpha   90.00
_cell.angle_beta   90.00
_cell.angle_gamma   90.00
#
_symmetry.space_group_name_H-M   'P 1'
#
loop_
_entity.id
_entity.type
_entity.pdbx_description
1 polymer ?
#
loop_
_entity_poly.entity_id
_entity_poly.type
_entity_poly.pdbx_seq_one_letter_code
_entity_poly.pdbx_strand_id
1 'polypeptide(L)' 'NHTSSQLNPTFIDSYIASEQAAGRYSHGYTPSELEQIIGPFQSSPLGLVPKLHSNKFHLIQD' A
#
# COMPACT_ATOMS: atom_id res chain seq x y z
N ASN A 1 -3.96 -13.77 10.13
CA ASN A 1 -3.69 -12.64 11.05
C ASN A 1 -3.81 -11.33 10.27
N HIS A 2 -5.05 -10.87 10.06
CA HIS A 2 -5.39 -9.72 9.21
C HIS A 2 -5.50 -8.39 9.98
N THR A 3 -5.04 -8.38 11.24
CA THR A 3 -5.31 -7.29 12.19
C THR A 3 -4.28 -6.16 12.13
N SER A 4 -3.23 -6.27 11.31
CA SER A 4 -2.16 -5.27 11.30
C SER A 4 -2.47 -4.03 10.46
N SER A 5 -3.35 -4.14 9.45
CA SER A 5 -3.84 -2.99 8.68
C SER A 5 -4.71 -2.03 9.52
N GLN A 6 -5.22 -2.48 10.67
CA GLN A 6 -5.94 -1.63 11.64
C GLN A 6 -5.02 -0.87 12.60
N LEU A 7 -3.71 -1.16 12.64
CA LEU A 7 -2.81 -0.58 13.63
C LEU A 7 -2.49 0.91 13.36
N ASN A 8 -2.56 1.37 12.10
CA ASN A 8 -2.36 2.78 11.77
C ASN A 8 -2.78 3.11 10.32
N PRO A 9 -4.07 3.38 10.03
CA PRO A 9 -4.51 3.74 8.67
C PRO A 9 -3.77 4.98 8.14
N THR A 10 -3.45 5.95 9.00
CA THR A 10 -2.69 7.16 8.65
C THR A 10 -1.26 6.86 8.19
N PHE A 11 -0.66 5.75 8.64
CA PHE A 11 0.66 5.32 8.17
C PHE A 11 0.63 4.93 6.70
N ILE A 12 -0.44 4.25 6.25
CA ILE A 12 -0.56 3.79 4.85
C ILE A 12 -0.64 5.02 3.93
N ASP A 13 -1.47 5.99 4.27
CA ASP A 13 -1.62 7.21 3.47
C ASP A 13 -0.31 8.02 3.39
N SER A 14 0.36 8.22 4.54
CA SER A 14 1.63 8.95 4.57
C SER A 14 2.76 8.21 3.86
N TYR A 15 2.78 6.88 3.93
CA TYR A 15 3.73 6.04 3.21
C TYR A 15 3.50 6.13 1.70
N ILE A 16 2.25 5.94 1.24
CA ILE A 16 1.89 6.06 -0.18
C ILE A 16 2.25 7.45 -0.71
N ALA A 17 1.92 8.52 0.04
CA ALA A 17 2.26 9.88 -0.35
C ALA A 17 3.79 10.09 -0.48
N SER A 18 4.58 9.50 0.43
CA SER A 18 6.04 9.58 0.36
C SER A 18 6.61 8.83 -0.85
N GLU A 19 6.05 7.66 -1.20
CA GLU A 19 6.47 6.88 -2.37
C GLU A 19 6.03 7.53 -3.69
N GLN A 20 4.89 8.23 -3.70
CA GLN A 20 4.46 9.08 -4.83
C GLN A 20 5.39 10.29 -5.01
N ALA A 21 5.74 10.98 -3.92
CA ALA A 21 6.70 12.09 -3.98
C ALA A 21 8.09 11.65 -4.45
N ALA A 22 8.47 10.40 -4.19
CA ALA A 22 9.69 9.78 -4.69
C ALA A 22 9.59 9.28 -6.14
N GLY A 23 8.41 9.38 -6.78
CA GLY A 23 8.17 8.93 -8.15
C GLY A 23 8.14 7.41 -8.32
N ARG A 24 8.01 6.64 -7.23
CA ARG A 24 7.99 5.17 -7.26
C ARG A 24 6.59 4.62 -7.45
N TYR A 25 5.60 5.28 -6.85
CA TYR A 25 4.19 4.98 -7.03
C TYR A 25 3.52 6.01 -7.93
N SER A 26 2.59 5.54 -8.76
CA SER A 26 1.62 6.39 -9.43
C SER A 26 0.55 6.87 -8.46
N HIS A 27 -0.40 7.66 -8.95
CA HIS A 27 -1.62 7.94 -8.22
C HIS A 27 -2.48 6.68 -8.03
N GLY A 28 -3.46 6.76 -7.12
CA GLY A 28 -4.47 5.71 -6.99
C GLY A 28 -5.34 5.65 -8.24
N TYR A 29 -5.57 4.44 -8.75
CA TYR A 29 -6.50 4.18 -9.85
C TYR A 29 -7.74 3.48 -9.30
N THR A 30 -8.89 3.75 -9.91
CA THR A 30 -10.03 2.84 -9.77
C THR A 30 -9.74 1.54 -10.53
N PRO A 31 -10.35 0.41 -10.15
CA PRO A 31 -10.14 -0.85 -10.85
C PRO A 31 -10.42 -0.75 -12.35
N SER A 32 -11.50 -0.07 -12.75
CA SER A 32 -11.87 0.09 -14.16
C SER A 32 -10.86 0.91 -14.95
N GLU A 33 -10.31 1.98 -14.37
CA GLU A 33 -9.27 2.79 -15.02
C GLU A 33 -7.99 1.97 -15.21
N LEU A 34 -7.56 1.23 -14.19
CA LEU A 34 -6.34 0.44 -14.27
C LEU A 34 -6.47 -0.68 -15.30
N GLU A 35 -7.61 -1.40 -15.30
CA GLU A 35 -7.88 -2.47 -16.26
C GLU A 35 -7.87 -1.98 -17.70
N GLN A 36 -8.34 -0.75 -17.97
CA GLN A 36 -8.28 -0.16 -19.31
C GLN A 36 -6.84 0.16 -19.75
N ILE A 37 -5.94 0.45 -18.80
CA ILE A 37 -4.54 0.82 -19.10
C ILE A 37 -3.67 -0.43 -19.28
N ILE A 38 -3.79 -1.41 -18.39
CA ILE A 38 -2.87 -2.57 -18.34
C ILE A 38 -3.54 -3.91 -18.71
N GLY A 39 -4.85 -3.93 -18.90
CA GLY A 39 -5.63 -5.16 -19.06
C GLY A 39 -6.00 -5.81 -17.71
N PRO A 40 -6.51 -7.05 -17.73
CA PRO A 40 -6.94 -7.75 -16.53
C PRO A 40 -5.83 -7.83 -15.48
N PHE A 41 -6.16 -7.46 -14.25
CA PHE A 41 -5.21 -7.45 -13.13
C PHE A 41 -5.84 -8.06 -11.87
N GLN A 42 -5.01 -8.34 -10.87
CA GLN A 42 -5.45 -8.78 -9.55
C GLN A 42 -4.88 -7.83 -8.50
N SER A 43 -5.73 -7.41 -7.56
CA SER A 43 -5.30 -6.64 -6.39
C SER A 43 -4.95 -7.59 -5.25
N SER A 44 -3.74 -7.47 -4.71
CA SER A 44 -3.34 -8.12 -3.46
C SER A 44 -3.64 -7.21 -2.27
N PRO A 45 -4.21 -7.75 -1.16
CA PRO A 45 -4.40 -6.97 0.05
C PRO A 45 -3.06 -6.54 0.63
N LEU A 46 -3.04 -5.34 1.22
CA LEU A 46 -1.86 -4.80 1.88
C LEU A 46 -1.86 -5.18 3.36
N GLY A 47 -0.76 -5.78 3.80
CA GLY A 47 -0.44 -6.07 5.19
C GLY A 47 0.62 -5.11 5.73
N LEU A 48 0.48 -4.73 7.01
CA LEU A 48 1.53 -4.02 7.74
C LEU A 48 2.27 -5.01 8.63
N VAL A 49 3.60 -4.97 8.62
CA VAL A 49 4.43 -5.74 9.56
C VAL A 49 5.28 -4.77 10.38
N PRO A 50 5.18 -4.79 11.72
CA PRO A 50 6.03 -3.96 12.56
C PRO A 50 7.48 -4.41 12.43
N LYS A 51 8.40 -3.46 12.27
CA LYS A 51 9.83 -3.76 12.30
C LYS A 51 10.25 -3.99 13.76
N LEU A 52 10.84 -5.14 14.05
CA LEU A 52 11.35 -5.43 15.39
C LEU A 52 12.37 -4.35 15.81
N HIS A 53 12.20 -3.81 17.02
CA HIS A 53 13.03 -2.73 17.59
C HIS A 53 12.95 -1.36 16.89
N SER A 54 11.88 -1.06 16.15
CA SER A 54 11.71 0.25 15.52
C SER A 54 10.23 0.65 15.46
N ASN A 55 9.92 1.94 15.57
CA ASN A 55 8.58 2.50 15.33
C ASN A 55 8.23 2.57 13.83
N LYS A 56 8.84 1.71 13.00
CA LYS A 56 8.67 1.71 11.54
C LYS A 56 7.90 0.46 11.14
N PHE A 57 7.03 0.59 10.16
CA PHE A 57 6.29 -0.52 9.59
C PHE A 57 6.80 -0.83 8.19
N HIS A 58 6.79 -2.12 7.83
CA HIS A 58 6.96 -2.58 6.46
C HIS A 58 5.58 -2.81 5.85
N LEU A 59 5.34 -2.21 4.68
CA LEU A 59 4.19 -2.52 3.86
C LEU A 59 4.52 -3.78 3.04
N ILE A 60 3.67 -4.79 3.10
CA ILE A 60 3.82 -6.06 2.37
C ILE A 60 2.52 -6.31 1.59
N GLN A 61 2.65 -6.76 0.35
CA GLN A 61 1.52 -7.29 -0.42
C GLN A 61 1.37 -8.78 -0.09
N ASP A 62 0.18 -9.19 0.35
CA ASP A 62 -0.17 -10.59 0.61
C ASP A 62 -0.66 -11.31 -0.66
#